data_AF-A0A7G8BHJ0-F1
#
_entry.id   AF-A0A7G8BHJ0-F1
#
_cell.length_a   1.000
_cell.length_b   1.000
_cell.length_c   1.000
_cell.angle_alpha   90.00
_cell.angle_beta   90.00
_cell.angle_gamma   90.00
#
_symmetry.space_group_name_H-M   'P 1'
#
loop_
_entity.id
_entity.type
_entity.pdbx_description
1 polymer ?
#
loop_
_entity_poly.entity_id
_entity_poly.type
_entity_poly.pdbx_seq_one_letter_code
_entity_poly.pdbx_strand_id
1 'polypeptide(L)'
;MTEPTKVQPIPSAQALHLRQLSHDLSNALEVILQTSFLLGTIELDENGRQWRQMLDQGVQQATNINRELRDYVRSQSENAAV
;
A
#
# COMPACT_ATOMS: atom_id res chain seq x y z
N MET A 1 -3.22 -35.55 -8.75
CA MET A 1 -3.37 -34.41 -9.68
C MET A 1 -4.22 -33.38 -8.96
N THR A 2 -3.62 -32.34 -8.41
CA THR A 2 -4.35 -31.25 -7.75
C THR A 2 -4.84 -30.29 -8.83
N GLU A 3 -6.16 -30.13 -8.96
CA GLU A 3 -6.74 -29.09 -9.82
C GLU A 3 -6.13 -27.72 -9.45
N PRO A 4 -5.83 -26.86 -10.44
CA PRO A 4 -5.43 -25.50 -10.15
C PRO A 4 -6.62 -24.82 -9.47
N THR A 5 -6.43 -24.34 -8.25
CA THR A 5 -7.41 -23.53 -7.53
C THR A 5 -7.82 -22.36 -8.42
N LYS A 6 -8.99 -22.45 -9.05
CA LYS A 6 -9.56 -21.32 -9.80
C LYS A 6 -9.80 -20.20 -8.81
N VAL A 7 -8.92 -19.20 -8.80
CA VAL A 7 -9.12 -17.97 -8.05
C VAL A 7 -10.38 -17.33 -8.64
N GLN A 8 -11.44 -17.28 -7.84
CA GLN A 8 -12.69 -16.67 -8.28
C GLN A 8 -12.47 -15.15 -8.38
N PRO A 9 -12.91 -14.52 -9.48
CA PRO A 9 -12.76 -13.09 -9.65
C PRO A 9 -13.47 -12.31 -8.55
N ILE A 10 -12.91 -11.16 -8.17
CA ILE A 10 -13.53 -10.27 -7.19
C ILE A 10 -14.78 -9.65 -7.81
N PRO A 11 -15.97 -9.75 -7.18
CA PRO A 11 -17.16 -9.14 -7.76
C PRO A 11 -17.04 -7.61 -7.77
N SER A 12 -17.70 -6.97 -8.75
CA SER A 12 -17.44 -5.59 -9.15
C SER A 12 -17.62 -4.55 -8.03
N ALA A 13 -18.65 -4.73 -7.19
CA ALA A 13 -18.93 -3.84 -6.06
C ALA A 13 -17.81 -3.92 -5.00
N GLN A 14 -17.33 -5.12 -4.69
CA GLN A 14 -16.21 -5.35 -3.76
C GLN A 14 -14.92 -4.79 -4.34
N ALA A 15 -14.66 -4.99 -5.64
CA ALA A 15 -13.49 -4.44 -6.31
C ALA A 15 -13.47 -2.92 -6.28
N LEU A 16 -14.63 -2.27 -6.46
CA LEU A 16 -14.75 -0.81 -6.36
C LEU A 16 -14.41 -0.31 -4.95
N HIS A 17 -14.96 -0.95 -3.92
CA HIS A 17 -14.70 -0.58 -2.54
C HIS A 17 -13.22 -0.80 -2.16
N LEU A 18 -12.61 -1.91 -2.58
CA LEU A 18 -11.19 -2.16 -2.36
C LEU A 18 -10.30 -1.12 -3.05
N ARG A 19 -10.67 -0.66 -4.26
CA ARG A 19 -9.97 0.44 -4.93
C ARG A 19 -10.08 1.75 -4.15
N GLN A 20 -11.23 2.07 -3.58
CA GLN A 20 -11.41 3.25 -2.71
C GLN A 20 -10.53 3.17 -1.47
N LEU A 21 -10.56 2.05 -0.74
CA LEU A 21 -9.70 1.85 0.43
C LEU A 21 -8.20 1.93 0.08
N SER A 22 -7.79 1.35 -1.05
CA SER A 22 -6.40 1.41 -1.52
C SER A 22 -5.97 2.83 -1.94
N HIS A 23 -6.92 3.63 -2.42
CA HIS A 23 -6.73 5.06 -2.69
C HIS A 23 -6.52 5.82 -1.38
N ASP A 24 -7.43 5.67 -0.43
CA ASP A 24 -7.36 6.36 0.87
C ASP A 24 -6.09 5.98 1.65
N LEU A 25 -5.68 4.71 1.57
CA LEU A 25 -4.41 4.25 2.13
C LEU A 25 -3.20 4.95 1.49
N SER A 26 -3.21 5.20 0.17
CA SER A 26 -2.12 5.97 -0.45
C SER A 26 -2.09 7.40 0.03
N ASN A 27 -3.24 8.04 0.21
CA ASN A 27 -3.29 9.41 0.73
C ASN A 27 -2.72 9.48 2.15
N ALA A 28 -3.06 8.51 3.01
CA ALA A 28 -2.47 8.40 4.34
C ALA A 28 -0.96 8.17 4.29
N LEU A 29 -0.47 7.27 3.43
CA LEU A 29 0.96 7.00 3.27
C LEU A 29 1.74 8.21 2.73
N GLU A 30 1.14 8.98 1.82
CA GLU A 30 1.73 10.21 1.29
C GLU A 30 1.95 11.24 2.39
N VAL A 31 0.96 11.46 3.27
CA VAL A 31 1.11 12.37 4.42
C VAL A 31 2.26 11.91 5.34
N ILE A 32 2.35 10.61 5.62
CA ILE A 32 3.40 10.07 6.49
C ILE A 32 4.79 10.22 5.82
N LEU A 33 4.90 9.94 4.52
CA LEU A 33 6.13 10.10 3.75
C LEU A 33 6.60 11.57 3.74
N GLN A 34 5.69 12.50 3.46
CA GLN A 34 5.99 13.93 3.48
C GLN A 34 6.41 14.39 4.88
N THR A 35 5.74 13.89 5.93
CA THR A 35 6.10 14.18 7.32
C THR A 35 7.50 13.67 7.64
N SER A 36 7.81 12.42 7.26
CA SER A 36 9.15 11.86 7.46
C SER A 36 10.21 12.66 6.73
N PHE A 37 9.94 13.08 5.49
CA PHE A 37 10.82 13.97 4.73
C PHE A 37 11.10 15.27 5.49
N LEU A 38 10.04 15.96 5.94
CA LEU A 38 10.14 17.22 6.70
C LEU A 38 10.89 17.07 8.03
N LEU A 39 10.79 15.93 8.72
CA LEU A 39 11.60 15.66 9.92
C LEU A 39 13.11 15.62 9.63
N GLY A 40 13.52 15.53 8.35
CA GLY A 40 14.93 15.50 7.93
C GLY A 40 15.44 16.87 7.57
N THR A 41 14.46 17.76 7.51
CA THR A 41 14.47 19.19 7.60
C THR A 41 15.30 19.81 8.70
N ILE A 42 15.27 19.13 9.85
CA ILE A 42 15.60 19.67 11.16
C ILE A 42 16.73 18.87 11.80
N GLU A 43 17.44 19.49 12.74
CA GLU A 43 18.41 18.78 13.55
C GLU A 43 17.69 17.81 14.48
N LEU A 44 17.95 16.52 14.28
CA LEU A 44 17.54 15.44 15.17
C LEU A 44 18.76 14.97 15.95
N ASP A 45 18.56 14.62 17.23
CA ASP A 45 19.55 13.90 18.00
C ASP A 45 19.74 12.47 17.45
N GLU A 46 20.64 11.69 18.06
CA GLU A 46 20.93 10.32 17.59
C GLU A 46 19.68 9.43 17.58
N ASN A 47 18.88 9.48 18.65
CA ASN A 47 17.64 8.73 18.75
C ASN A 47 16.61 9.16 17.70
N GLY A 48 16.44 10.47 17.51
CA GLY A 48 15.55 11.03 16.50
C GLY A 48 15.91 10.58 15.09
N ARG A 49 17.21 10.54 14.74
CA ARG A 49 17.66 10.00 13.45
C ARG A 49 17.33 8.51 13.30
N GLN A 50 17.53 7.71 14.35
CA GLN A 50 17.20 6.29 14.33
C GLN A 50 15.70 6.04 14.15
N TRP A 51 14.86 6.74 14.91
CA TRP A 51 13.40 6.61 14.78
C TRP A 51 12.90 7.06 13.42
N ARG A 52 13.49 8.12 12.86
CA ARG A 52 13.18 8.57 11.50
C ARG A 52 13.57 7.52 10.45
N GLN A 53 14.73 6.89 10.58
CA GLN A 53 15.11 5.78 9.70
C GLN A 53 14.12 4.60 9.78
N MET A 54 13.66 4.26 11.00
CA MET A 54 12.62 3.23 11.18
C MET A 54 11.29 3.63 10.53
N LEU A 55 10.90 4.91 10.65
CA LEU A 55 9.72 5.46 9.99
C LEU A 55 9.83 5.37 8.47
N ASP A 56 10.94 5.84 7.89
CA ASP A 56 11.20 5.78 6.45
C ASP A 56 11.11 4.34 5.92
N GLN A 57 11.68 3.37 6.64
CA GLN A 57 11.60 1.95 6.29
C GLN A 57 10.16 1.42 6.34
N GLY A 58 9.41 1.73 7.41
CA GLY A 58 8.03 1.28 7.56
C GLY A 58 7.09 1.85 6.49
N VAL A 59 7.26 3.14 6.15
CA VAL A 59 6.48 3.79 5.10
C VAL A 59 6.77 3.17 3.73
N GLN A 60 8.04 2.88 3.44
CA GLN A 60 8.41 2.24 2.18
C GLN A 60 7.80 0.83 2.05
N GLN A 61 7.85 0.05 3.14
CA GLN A 61 7.22 -1.27 3.17
C GLN A 61 5.71 -1.19 2.96
N ALA A 62 5.03 -0.29 3.67
CA ALA A 62 3.59 -0.11 3.53
C ALA A 62 3.18 0.39 2.13
N THR A 63 4.01 1.23 1.51
CA THR A 63 3.82 1.69 0.12
C THR A 63 3.91 0.52 -0.87
N ASN A 64 4.89 -0.37 -0.68
CA ASN A 64 5.03 -1.56 -1.53
C ASN A 64 3.82 -2.50 -1.37
N ILE A 65 3.39 -2.76 -0.14
CA ILE A 65 2.21 -3.58 0.16
C ILE A 65 0.94 -2.98 -0.47
N ASN A 66 0.74 -1.66 -0.38
CA ASN A 66 -0.42 -1.01 -0.99
C ASN A 66 -0.38 -1.10 -2.53
N ARG A 67 0.81 -1.04 -3.13
CA ARG A 67 0.98 -1.25 -4.57
C ARG A 67 0.61 -2.68 -4.97
N GLU A 68 1.13 -3.68 -4.25
CA GLU A 68 0.79 -5.09 -4.47
C GLU A 68 -0.71 -5.33 -4.30
N LEU A 69 -1.35 -4.73 -3.29
CA LEU A 69 -2.80 -4.78 -3.10
C LEU A 69 -3.56 -4.23 -4.31
N ARG A 70 -3.15 -3.07 -4.83
CA ARG A 70 -3.78 -2.45 -6.02
C ARG A 70 -3.65 -3.34 -7.25
N ASP A 71 -2.48 -3.92 -7.47
CA ASP A 71 -2.22 -4.81 -8.61
C ASP A 71 -2.99 -6.14 -8.48
N TYR A 72 -3.10 -6.67 -7.26
CA TYR A 72 -3.95 -7.82 -6.96
C TYR A 72 -5.42 -7.52 -7.25
N VAL A 73 -5.96 -6.42 -6.71
CA VAL A 73 -7.36 -6.03 -6.94
C VAL A 73 -7.63 -5.79 -8.43
N ARG A 74 -6.70 -5.18 -9.16
CA ARG A 74 -6.82 -4.99 -10.62
C ARG A 74 -6.86 -6.33 -11.35
N SER A 75 -5.86 -7.19 -11.16
CA SER A 75 -5.76 -8.48 -11.87
C SER A 75 -6.93 -9.41 -11.59
N GLN A 76 -7.47 -9.41 -10.37
CA GLN A 76 -8.61 -10.26 -9.98
C GLN A 76 -9.98 -9.65 -10.32
N SER A 77 -10.05 -8.36 -10.67
CA SER A 77 -11.32 -7.72 -11.12
C SER A 77 -11.45 -7.65 -12.64
N GLU A 78 -10.34 -7.59 -13.38
CA GLU A 78 -10.34 -7.63 -14.86
C GLU A 78 -10.63 -9.04 -15.40
N ASN A 79 -10.20 -10.10 -14.69
CA ASN A 79 -10.52 -11.50 -15.03
C ASN A 79 -12.01 -11.88 -14.84
N ALA A 80 -12.85 -10.98 -14.32
CA ALA A 80 -14.29 -11.19 -14.22
C ALA A 80 -15.06 -10.83 -15.51
N ALA A 81 -14.40 -10.11 -16.44
CA ALA A 81 -15.04 -9.46 -17.57
C ALA A 81 -14.81 -10.16 -18.93
N VAL A 82 -14.30 -11.40 -18.93
CA VAL A 82 -14.09 -12.22 -20.14
C VAL A 82 -14.82 -13.55 -20.01
#